data_AF-A0AAD9A1U1-F1
#
_entry.id   AF-A0AAD9A1U1-F1
#
_cell.length_a   1.000
_cell.length_b   1.000
_cell.length_c   1.000
_cell.angle_alpha   90.00
_cell.angle_beta   90.00
_cell.angle_gamma   90.00
#
_symmetry.space_group_name_H-M   'P 1'
#
loop_
_entity.id
_entity.type
_entity.pdbx_description
1 polymer ?
#
loop_
_entity_poly.entity_id
_entity_poly.type
_entity_poly.pdbx_seq_one_letter_code
_entity_poly.pdbx_strand_id
1 'polypeptide(L)'
;MMPTAHVYGGHHQFNPQADSAAWMHQQSNQHHHAQQAAAVAASAVQQQQQQQHQQQQQHYSRLAGAHSAVSSLANAHTQDGGHDNISEDNRRTMSYIADLLNESTREAALLELSKKREQVPELALILWHSFGVMTSLLQEIISVYTLLNPSQLTAAASNRVCNALALLQCVASHNDTRTLFLNGEHHHCDTPFDTTPFQPADPNPAHIPLFLYPFLNTTSKSRPFEYLRLTSLGVIGALVKNDSSEVINFLLTTEIIPLCLRIMETGSELSKTVAIFIVQKILLDDNGLNYICATYERFYAVGTVLSNMVAQLVEQQTARLLKHVVRCFLRLSDNARAREALRQCLPEPLRDATFSSVLRDDAATKRCLAQLLINLSDNVVETGQGGHVGGL
;
A
#
# COMPACT_ATOMS: atom_id res chain seq x y z
N MET A 1 20.83 -79.11 69.34
CA MET A 1 21.88 -79.10 68.30
C MET A 1 21.97 -77.67 67.78
N MET A 2 23.16 -77.05 67.84
CA MET A 2 23.50 -75.67 67.42
C MET A 2 23.36 -75.49 65.87
N PRO A 3 23.59 -74.33 65.20
CA PRO A 3 24.10 -72.99 65.65
C PRO A 3 23.53 -71.69 64.95
N THR A 4 23.95 -70.50 65.47
CA THR A 4 24.39 -69.21 64.77
C THR A 4 23.45 -68.42 63.80
N ALA A 5 23.51 -67.09 63.55
CA ALA A 5 24.14 -65.87 64.11
C ALA A 5 23.67 -64.63 63.27
N HIS A 6 23.59 -63.43 63.90
CA HIS A 6 23.64 -62.01 63.42
C HIS A 6 23.03 -61.56 62.05
N VAL A 7 22.34 -60.40 61.97
CA VAL A 7 22.90 -59.05 61.63
C VAL A 7 21.96 -57.90 62.06
N TYR A 8 22.60 -56.78 62.41
CA TYR A 8 22.14 -55.52 63.01
C TYR A 8 21.46 -54.52 62.05
N GLY A 9 20.73 -53.55 62.65
CA GLY A 9 20.35 -52.24 62.07
C GLY A 9 18.86 -51.98 62.28
N GLY A 10 18.36 -51.08 63.13
CA GLY A 10 18.84 -49.79 63.61
C GLY A 10 17.58 -48.92 63.76
N HIS A 11 17.06 -48.78 64.99
CA HIS A 11 15.92 -47.91 65.30
C HIS A 11 16.35 -46.43 65.20
N HIS A 12 15.66 -45.64 64.38
CA HIS A 12 15.63 -44.19 64.55
C HIS A 12 14.19 -43.68 64.59
N GLN A 13 13.97 -42.87 65.63
CA GLN A 13 12.72 -42.40 66.18
C GLN A 13 12.19 -41.21 65.35
N PHE A 14 10.92 -41.26 64.96
CA PHE A 14 10.25 -40.26 64.12
C PHE A 14 9.82 -39.06 64.98
N ASN A 15 10.26 -37.85 64.64
CA ASN A 15 9.90 -36.60 65.31
C ASN A 15 9.03 -35.73 64.37
N PRO A 16 7.71 -35.59 64.59
CA PRO A 16 6.77 -35.08 63.58
C PRO A 16 6.66 -33.54 63.49
N GLN A 17 7.57 -32.78 64.11
CA GLN A 17 7.39 -31.32 64.28
C GLN A 17 8.37 -30.44 63.50
N ALA A 18 9.31 -31.03 62.74
CA ALA A 18 10.26 -30.30 61.91
C ALA A 18 9.86 -30.20 60.41
N ASP A 19 9.08 -31.15 59.90
CA ASP A 19 8.76 -31.22 58.46
C ASP A 19 7.71 -30.20 58.01
N SER A 20 6.81 -29.75 58.90
CA SER A 20 5.74 -28.81 58.53
C SER A 20 6.25 -27.41 58.15
N ALA A 21 7.38 -26.98 58.73
CA ALA A 21 7.99 -25.67 58.44
C ALA A 21 8.83 -25.69 57.14
N ALA A 22 9.50 -26.81 56.84
CA ALA A 22 10.28 -26.98 55.61
C ALA A 22 9.38 -27.03 54.37
N TRP A 23 8.22 -27.69 54.47
CA TRP A 23 7.25 -27.77 53.38
C TRP A 23 6.59 -26.42 53.05
N MET A 24 6.27 -25.58 54.05
CA MET A 24 5.76 -24.22 53.80
C MET A 24 6.80 -23.31 53.15
N HIS A 25 8.08 -23.42 53.53
CA HIS A 25 9.16 -22.62 52.93
C HIS A 25 9.46 -23.06 51.49
N GLN A 26 9.37 -24.36 51.19
CA GLN A 26 9.58 -24.90 49.85
C GLN A 26 8.44 -24.54 48.87
N GLN A 27 7.20 -24.46 49.36
CA GLN A 27 6.03 -24.05 48.58
C GLN A 27 6.02 -22.54 48.27
N SER A 28 6.49 -21.71 49.23
CA SER A 28 6.73 -20.27 49.03
C SER A 28 7.79 -19.99 47.95
N ASN A 29 8.91 -20.72 47.99
CA ASN A 29 10.01 -20.54 47.02
C ASN A 29 9.62 -21.00 45.60
N GLN A 30 8.79 -22.05 45.46
CA GLN A 30 8.24 -22.45 44.17
C GLN A 30 7.27 -21.41 43.59
N HIS A 31 6.45 -20.77 44.42
CA HIS A 31 5.56 -19.69 43.97
C HIS A 31 6.35 -18.46 43.50
N HIS A 32 7.42 -18.08 44.19
CA HIS A 32 8.30 -16.98 43.75
C HIS A 32 9.00 -17.29 42.42
N HIS A 33 9.53 -18.51 42.24
CA HIS A 33 10.15 -18.88 40.96
C HIS A 33 9.15 -18.94 39.80
N ALA A 34 7.93 -19.46 40.02
CA ALA A 34 6.89 -19.49 38.99
C ALA A 34 6.43 -18.08 38.59
N GLN A 35 6.30 -17.17 39.56
CA GLN A 35 5.88 -15.80 39.30
C GLN A 35 6.98 -14.98 38.60
N GLN A 36 8.26 -15.25 38.92
CA GLN A 36 9.39 -14.63 38.24
C GLN A 36 9.57 -15.17 36.81
N ALA A 37 9.37 -16.47 36.57
CA ALA A 37 9.38 -17.05 35.22
C ALA A 37 8.24 -16.49 34.34
N ALA A 38 7.04 -16.32 34.90
CA ALA A 38 5.91 -15.70 34.20
C ALA A 38 6.17 -14.23 33.86
N ALA A 39 6.80 -13.47 34.76
CA ALA A 39 7.15 -12.07 34.52
C ALA A 39 8.22 -11.92 33.42
N VAL A 40 9.22 -12.79 33.41
CA VAL A 40 10.26 -12.80 32.36
C VAL A 40 9.65 -13.19 31.00
N ALA A 41 8.79 -14.20 30.95
CA ALA A 41 8.08 -14.59 29.73
C ALA A 41 7.18 -13.46 29.20
N ALA A 42 6.43 -12.77 30.07
CA ALA A 42 5.60 -11.63 29.69
C ALA A 42 6.44 -10.46 29.14
N SER A 43 7.58 -10.16 29.78
CA SER A 43 8.50 -9.12 29.31
C SER A 43 9.17 -9.45 27.97
N ALA A 44 9.48 -10.73 27.71
CA ALA A 44 10.03 -11.18 26.44
C ALA A 44 9.01 -11.08 25.30
N VAL A 45 7.75 -11.47 25.54
CA VAL A 45 6.67 -11.30 24.56
C VAL A 45 6.41 -9.82 24.26
N GLN A 46 6.48 -8.96 25.28
CA GLN A 46 6.29 -7.52 25.11
C GLN A 46 7.45 -6.86 24.34
N GLN A 47 8.70 -7.28 24.57
CA GLN A 47 9.86 -6.85 23.78
C GLN A 47 9.78 -7.33 22.32
N GLN A 48 9.33 -8.57 22.09
CA GLN A 48 9.18 -9.13 20.74
C GLN A 48 8.05 -8.41 19.95
N GLN A 49 6.95 -8.06 20.62
CA GLN A 49 5.91 -7.21 20.03
C GLN A 49 6.40 -5.79 19.73
N GLN A 50 7.27 -5.20 20.57
CA GLN A 50 7.85 -3.88 20.33
C GLN A 50 8.80 -3.88 19.12
N GLN A 51 9.64 -4.92 18.95
CA GLN A 51 10.51 -5.04 17.78
C GLN A 51 9.73 -5.20 16.47
N GLN A 52 8.67 -6.02 16.46
CA GLN A 52 7.77 -6.10 15.29
C GLN A 52 7.09 -4.75 14.99
N HIS A 53 6.68 -4.01 16.03
CA HIS A 53 6.07 -2.69 15.86
C HIS A 53 7.03 -1.67 15.20
N GLN A 54 8.33 -1.74 15.54
CA GLN A 54 9.34 -0.82 15.03
C GLN A 54 9.74 -1.14 13.58
N GLN A 55 9.85 -2.42 13.22
CA GLN A 55 10.06 -2.83 11.81
C GLN A 55 8.85 -2.47 10.94
N GLN A 56 7.62 -2.61 11.46
CA GLN A 56 6.41 -2.23 10.72
C GLN A 56 6.35 -0.71 10.49
N GLN A 57 6.81 0.13 11.43
CA GLN A 57 6.92 1.58 11.21
C GLN A 57 7.96 1.94 10.15
N GLN A 58 9.10 1.25 10.11
CA GLN A 58 10.10 1.46 9.05
C GLN A 58 9.55 1.07 7.67
N HIS A 59 8.82 -0.05 7.55
CA HIS A 59 8.18 -0.43 6.31
C HIS A 59 7.05 0.54 5.90
N TYR A 60 6.23 0.98 6.87
CA TYR A 60 5.19 2.00 6.69
C TYR A 60 5.79 3.33 6.19
N SER A 61 6.95 3.72 6.70
CA SER A 61 7.67 4.92 6.28
C SER A 61 8.36 4.77 4.91
N ARG A 62 8.90 3.59 4.56
CA ARG A 62 9.49 3.32 3.24
C ARG A 62 8.47 3.35 2.11
N LEU A 63 7.26 2.82 2.32
CA LEU A 63 6.18 2.96 1.32
C LEU A 63 5.80 4.43 1.09
N ALA A 64 5.85 5.28 2.12
CA ALA A 64 5.60 6.71 2.00
C ALA A 64 6.78 7.51 1.40
N GLY A 65 8.00 7.02 1.60
CA GLY A 65 9.26 7.63 1.13
C GLY A 65 9.50 7.47 -0.38
N ALA A 66 8.98 6.41 -1.00
CA ALA A 66 9.09 6.18 -2.45
C ALA A 66 8.39 7.26 -3.31
N HIS A 67 7.55 8.10 -2.70
CA HIS A 67 6.90 9.24 -3.37
C HIS A 67 7.63 10.59 -3.16
N SER A 68 8.75 10.64 -2.42
CA SER A 68 9.44 11.91 -2.09
C SER A 68 10.89 12.02 -2.54
N ALA A 69 11.52 10.97 -3.07
CA ALA A 69 12.92 11.01 -3.48
C ALA A 69 13.07 11.27 -4.99
N VAL A 70 13.02 12.54 -5.39
CA VAL A 70 13.60 13.01 -6.66
C VAL A 70 14.32 14.33 -6.37
N SER A 71 15.60 14.24 -6.01
CA SER A 71 16.67 15.22 -6.31
C SER A 71 17.91 14.89 -5.47
N SER A 72 18.88 14.21 -6.08
CA SER A 72 20.33 14.41 -5.90
C SER A 72 21.10 13.24 -6.51
N LEU A 73 21.49 13.40 -7.78
CA LEU A 73 22.50 12.56 -8.42
C LEU A 73 23.84 13.31 -8.31
N ALA A 74 24.79 12.79 -7.53
CA ALA A 74 26.22 12.99 -7.75
C ALA A 74 27.07 12.12 -6.81
N ASN A 75 27.98 11.37 -7.45
CA ASN A 75 29.23 10.80 -6.94
C ASN A 75 29.20 9.77 -5.80
N ALA A 76 29.45 8.51 -6.16
CA ALA A 76 30.33 7.66 -5.35
C ALA A 76 31.19 6.77 -6.26
N HIS A 77 32.48 6.80 -5.93
CA HIS A 77 33.63 6.21 -6.61
C HIS A 77 33.58 4.68 -6.62
N THR A 78 34.09 4.09 -7.70
CA THR A 78 34.32 2.66 -7.92
C THR A 78 35.25 2.02 -6.89
N GLN A 79 34.85 0.88 -6.32
CA GLN A 79 35.75 -0.06 -5.66
C GLN A 79 35.45 -1.47 -6.19
N ASP A 80 36.44 -2.02 -6.88
CA ASP A 80 36.40 -3.27 -7.64
C ASP A 80 36.64 -4.46 -6.71
N GLY A 81 35.56 -5.15 -6.34
CA GLY A 81 35.54 -6.39 -5.56
C GLY A 81 34.18 -7.11 -5.56
N GLY A 82 33.26 -6.73 -6.47
CA GLY A 82 31.83 -7.03 -6.39
C GLY A 82 31.34 -8.26 -7.18
N HIS A 83 32.15 -8.85 -8.06
CA HIS A 83 31.64 -9.84 -9.02
C HIS A 83 31.20 -11.18 -8.39
N ASP A 84 31.91 -11.69 -7.38
CA ASP A 84 31.54 -12.96 -6.74
C ASP A 84 30.33 -12.84 -5.81
N ASN A 85 30.19 -11.71 -5.12
CA ASN A 85 29.12 -11.46 -4.16
C ASN A 85 27.75 -11.29 -4.87
N ILE A 86 27.73 -10.66 -6.05
CA ILE A 86 26.53 -10.50 -6.88
C ILE A 86 25.99 -11.86 -7.36
N SER A 87 26.88 -12.81 -7.67
CA SER A 87 26.50 -14.16 -8.11
C SER A 87 25.82 -14.96 -6.98
N GLU A 88 26.33 -14.86 -5.75
CA GLU A 88 25.72 -15.51 -4.59
C GLU A 88 24.35 -14.90 -4.22
N ASP A 89 24.23 -13.58 -4.27
CA ASP A 89 22.97 -12.88 -4.01
C ASP A 89 21.89 -13.23 -5.05
N ASN A 90 22.28 -13.38 -6.32
CA ASN A 90 21.39 -13.86 -7.38
C ASN A 90 20.96 -15.30 -7.12
N ARG A 91 21.88 -16.19 -6.71
CA ARG A 91 21.55 -17.59 -6.39
C ARG A 91 20.57 -17.69 -5.22
N ARG A 92 20.77 -16.87 -4.17
CA ARG A 92 19.82 -16.79 -3.04
C ARG A 92 18.46 -16.28 -3.48
N THR A 93 18.42 -15.25 -4.33
CA THR A 93 17.17 -14.72 -4.88
C THR A 93 16.39 -15.81 -5.62
N MET A 94 17.05 -16.59 -6.49
CA MET A 94 16.40 -17.71 -7.18
C MET A 94 15.92 -18.81 -6.23
N SER A 95 16.64 -19.08 -5.13
CA SER A 95 16.18 -20.00 -4.08
C SER A 95 14.88 -19.52 -3.45
N TYR A 96 14.79 -18.23 -3.08
CA TYR A 96 13.57 -17.68 -2.51
C TYR A 96 12.40 -17.70 -3.50
N ILE A 97 12.67 -17.50 -4.79
CA ILE A 97 11.65 -17.62 -5.84
C ILE A 97 11.07 -19.04 -5.89
N ALA A 98 11.92 -20.08 -5.80
CA ALA A 98 11.44 -21.46 -5.71
C ALA A 98 10.66 -21.71 -4.40
N ASP A 99 11.11 -21.14 -3.29
CA ASP A 99 10.45 -21.26 -1.98
C ASP A 99 9.05 -20.60 -1.94
N LEU A 100 8.72 -19.69 -2.87
CA LEU A 100 7.37 -19.13 -2.98
C LEU A 100 6.31 -20.17 -3.38
N LEU A 101 6.72 -21.21 -4.11
CA LEU A 101 5.80 -22.25 -4.61
C LEU A 101 5.35 -23.19 -3.49
N ASN A 102 6.15 -23.33 -2.43
CA ASN A 102 5.85 -24.21 -1.30
C ASN A 102 5.20 -23.44 -0.15
N GLU A 103 4.00 -23.84 0.27
CA GLU A 103 3.22 -23.14 1.32
C GLU A 103 3.97 -22.99 2.65
N SER A 104 4.80 -23.98 3.03
CA SER A 104 5.56 -23.98 4.28
C SER A 104 6.72 -22.99 4.31
N THR A 105 7.33 -22.67 3.16
CA THR A 105 8.48 -21.76 3.04
C THR A 105 8.08 -20.38 2.52
N ARG A 106 6.90 -20.26 1.92
CA ARG A 106 6.43 -19.05 1.23
C ARG A 106 6.45 -17.80 2.11
N GLU A 107 6.04 -17.88 3.37
CA GLU A 107 6.00 -16.72 4.26
C GLU A 107 7.40 -16.09 4.48
N ALA A 108 8.42 -16.92 4.68
CA ALA A 108 9.79 -16.47 4.83
C ALA A 108 10.34 -15.90 3.51
N ALA A 109 10.06 -16.58 2.38
CA ALA A 109 10.47 -16.13 1.06
C ALA A 109 9.85 -14.77 0.68
N LEU A 110 8.56 -14.56 0.96
CA LEU A 110 7.87 -13.28 0.76
C LEU A 110 8.57 -12.14 1.50
N LEU A 111 8.95 -12.38 2.76
CA LEU A 111 9.62 -11.38 3.59
C LEU A 111 11.01 -11.01 3.05
N GLU A 112 11.80 -11.99 2.62
CA GLU A 112 13.15 -11.72 2.12
C GLU A 112 13.14 -11.08 0.72
N LEU A 113 12.26 -11.55 -0.16
CA LEU A 113 12.10 -10.95 -1.49
C LEU A 113 11.56 -9.51 -1.41
N SER A 114 10.62 -9.22 -0.50
CA SER A 114 10.07 -7.86 -0.38
C SER A 114 11.14 -6.84 0.06
N LYS A 115 12.14 -7.26 0.85
CA LYS A 115 13.30 -6.44 1.22
C LYS A 115 14.27 -6.23 0.06
N LYS A 116 14.41 -7.21 -0.83
CA LYS A 116 15.34 -7.18 -1.98
C LYS A 116 14.79 -6.45 -3.22
N ARG A 117 13.53 -5.99 -3.20
CA ARG A 117 12.84 -5.37 -4.35
C ARG A 117 13.55 -4.16 -4.99
N GLU A 118 14.37 -3.44 -4.22
CA GLU A 118 15.14 -2.28 -4.72
C GLU A 118 16.59 -2.64 -5.09
N GLN A 119 17.07 -3.81 -4.64
CA GLN A 119 18.45 -4.26 -4.83
C GLN A 119 18.62 -5.13 -6.07
N VAL A 120 17.54 -5.76 -6.54
CA VAL A 120 17.54 -6.65 -7.69
C VAL A 120 16.68 -6.03 -8.80
N PRO A 121 17.28 -5.32 -9.77
CA PRO A 121 16.54 -4.63 -10.83
C PRO A 121 15.64 -5.55 -11.65
N GLU A 122 16.13 -6.77 -11.93
CA GLU A 122 15.44 -7.79 -12.73
C GLU A 122 14.35 -8.56 -11.96
N LEU A 123 14.11 -8.24 -10.68
CA LEU A 123 13.20 -9.02 -9.84
C LEU A 123 11.78 -9.06 -10.41
N ALA A 124 11.29 -7.97 -11.01
CA ALA A 124 9.97 -7.93 -11.62
C ALA A 124 9.83 -8.95 -12.76
N LEU A 125 10.83 -9.05 -13.64
CA LEU A 125 10.86 -10.02 -14.73
C LEU A 125 10.93 -11.45 -14.19
N ILE A 126 11.78 -11.69 -13.19
CA ILE A 126 11.93 -13.01 -12.56
C ILE A 126 10.60 -13.45 -11.91
N LEU A 127 9.95 -12.56 -11.15
CA LEU A 127 8.66 -12.85 -10.51
C LEU A 127 7.57 -13.17 -11.54
N TRP A 128 7.55 -12.44 -12.67
CA TRP A 128 6.54 -12.62 -13.70
C TRP A 128 6.74 -13.92 -14.49
N HIS A 129 7.96 -14.16 -14.97
CA HIS A 129 8.24 -15.29 -15.88
C HIS A 129 8.55 -16.61 -15.17
N SER A 130 8.75 -16.59 -13.85
CA SER A 130 8.92 -17.83 -13.08
C SER A 130 7.58 -18.55 -12.92
N PHE A 131 7.54 -19.82 -13.34
CA PHE A 131 6.35 -20.65 -13.31
C PHE A 131 5.71 -20.69 -11.92
N GLY A 132 4.41 -20.40 -11.85
CA GLY A 132 3.60 -20.51 -10.62
C GLY A 132 3.79 -19.40 -9.59
N VAL A 133 4.73 -18.46 -9.79
CA VAL A 133 5.00 -17.38 -8.83
C VAL A 133 3.82 -16.40 -8.74
N MET A 134 3.33 -15.89 -9.87
CA MET A 134 2.18 -14.98 -9.88
C MET A 134 0.93 -15.62 -9.27
N THR A 135 0.68 -16.91 -9.55
CA THR A 135 -0.40 -17.70 -8.94
C THR A 135 -0.24 -17.78 -7.41
N SER A 136 0.99 -18.01 -6.93
CA SER A 136 1.28 -18.07 -5.50
C SER A 136 1.05 -16.70 -4.81
N LEU A 137 1.42 -15.59 -5.46
CA LEU A 137 1.16 -14.24 -4.94
C LEU A 137 -0.34 -13.92 -4.90
N LEU A 138 -1.10 -14.33 -5.92
CA LEU A 138 -2.56 -14.18 -5.95
C LEU A 138 -3.25 -15.04 -4.88
N GLN A 139 -2.75 -16.24 -4.61
CA GLN A 139 -3.27 -17.10 -3.55
C GLN A 139 -3.15 -16.43 -2.18
N GLU A 140 -2.04 -15.72 -1.91
CA GLU A 140 -1.86 -14.97 -0.67
C GLU A 140 -2.90 -13.84 -0.53
N ILE A 141 -3.27 -13.16 -1.61
CA ILE A 141 -4.35 -12.17 -1.62
C ILE A 141 -5.71 -12.83 -1.29
N ILE A 142 -6.05 -13.89 -2.02
CA ILE A 142 -7.35 -14.56 -1.90
C ILE A 142 -7.53 -15.16 -0.50
N SER A 143 -6.45 -15.68 0.10
CA SER A 143 -6.48 -16.27 1.46
C SER A 143 -6.98 -15.29 2.53
N VAL A 144 -6.82 -13.98 2.29
CA VAL A 144 -7.21 -12.93 3.24
C VAL A 144 -8.67 -12.50 3.09
N TYR A 145 -9.35 -12.84 2.00
CA TYR A 145 -10.71 -12.36 1.73
C TYR A 145 -11.72 -12.76 2.81
N THR A 146 -11.59 -13.95 3.37
CA THR A 146 -12.47 -14.44 4.45
C THR A 146 -12.29 -13.66 5.76
N LEU A 147 -11.15 -12.98 5.93
CA LEU A 147 -10.81 -12.18 7.12
C LEU A 147 -11.23 -10.71 7.00
N LEU A 148 -11.72 -10.29 5.83
CA LEU A 148 -12.15 -8.91 5.60
C LEU A 148 -13.54 -8.65 6.21
N ASN A 149 -14.44 -9.62 6.06
CA ASN A 149 -15.81 -9.55 6.54
C ASN A 149 -16.26 -10.90 7.16
N PRO A 150 -16.42 -10.99 8.50
CA PRO A 150 -16.21 -9.93 9.50
C PRO A 150 -14.74 -9.52 9.61
N SER A 151 -14.46 -8.30 10.12
CA SER A 151 -13.12 -7.71 10.15
C SER A 151 -12.15 -8.37 11.16
N GLN A 152 -11.69 -9.58 10.83
CA GLN A 152 -10.87 -10.46 11.67
C GLN A 152 -9.37 -10.46 11.30
N LEU A 153 -8.95 -9.59 10.38
CA LEU A 153 -7.55 -9.50 9.94
C LEU A 153 -6.58 -9.22 11.09
N THR A 154 -5.67 -10.17 11.33
CA THR A 154 -4.61 -10.03 12.33
C THR A 154 -3.40 -9.25 11.79
N ALA A 155 -2.54 -8.76 12.68
CA ALA A 155 -1.31 -8.09 12.29
C ALA A 155 -0.36 -9.00 11.50
N ALA A 156 -0.23 -10.28 11.89
CA ALA A 156 0.60 -11.26 11.20
C ALA A 156 0.08 -11.54 9.78
N ALA A 157 -1.22 -11.80 9.62
CA ALA A 157 -1.83 -12.03 8.31
C ALA A 157 -1.71 -10.80 7.40
N SER A 158 -1.96 -9.60 7.93
CA SER A 158 -1.78 -8.33 7.20
C SER A 158 -0.32 -8.14 6.74
N ASN A 159 0.66 -8.40 7.62
CA ASN A 159 2.08 -8.30 7.24
C ASN A 159 2.45 -9.27 6.12
N ARG A 160 2.01 -10.53 6.21
CA ARG A 160 2.28 -11.56 5.21
C ARG A 160 1.73 -11.18 3.84
N VAL A 161 0.45 -10.81 3.74
CA VAL A 161 -0.13 -10.40 2.44
C VAL A 161 0.49 -9.10 1.94
N CYS A 162 0.86 -8.16 2.81
CA CYS A 162 1.52 -6.93 2.39
C CYS A 162 2.91 -7.17 1.80
N ASN A 163 3.64 -8.22 2.22
CA ASN A 163 4.87 -8.62 1.54
C ASN A 163 4.60 -9.09 0.11
N ALA A 164 3.53 -9.87 -0.11
CA ALA A 164 3.12 -10.26 -1.46
C ALA A 164 2.70 -9.04 -2.30
N LEU A 165 1.92 -8.12 -1.73
CA LEU A 165 1.55 -6.86 -2.39
C LEU A 165 2.77 -6.00 -2.75
N ALA A 166 3.82 -5.99 -1.93
CA ALA A 166 5.06 -5.28 -2.23
C ALA A 166 5.80 -5.87 -3.44
N LEU A 167 5.72 -7.18 -3.65
CA LEU A 167 6.24 -7.84 -4.85
C LEU A 167 5.38 -7.53 -6.09
N LEU A 168 4.05 -7.54 -5.95
CA LEU A 168 3.16 -7.11 -7.03
C LEU A 168 3.36 -5.63 -7.39
N GLN A 169 3.68 -4.78 -6.41
CA GLN A 169 4.07 -3.38 -6.66
C GLN A 169 5.34 -3.30 -7.51
N CYS A 170 6.33 -4.18 -7.26
CA CYS A 170 7.56 -4.27 -8.07
C CYS A 170 7.21 -4.63 -9.53
N VAL A 171 6.39 -5.66 -9.74
CA VAL A 171 5.91 -6.08 -11.07
C VAL A 171 5.15 -4.96 -11.78
N ALA A 172 4.22 -4.28 -11.09
CA ALA A 172 3.46 -3.16 -11.64
C ALA A 172 4.32 -1.94 -12.01
N SER A 173 5.45 -1.76 -11.32
CA SER A 173 6.35 -0.63 -11.54
C SER A 173 7.29 -0.82 -12.74
N HIS A 174 7.59 -2.05 -13.12
CA HIS A 174 8.54 -2.37 -14.19
C HIS A 174 7.92 -2.22 -15.58
N ASN A 175 8.65 -1.67 -16.55
CA ASN A 175 8.09 -1.31 -17.86
C ASN A 175 7.55 -2.52 -18.63
N ASP A 176 8.30 -3.63 -18.64
CA ASP A 176 7.98 -4.78 -19.48
C ASP A 176 6.85 -5.65 -18.90
N THR A 177 6.66 -5.64 -17.58
CA THR A 177 5.63 -6.44 -16.91
C THR A 177 4.38 -5.65 -16.59
N ARG A 178 4.40 -4.32 -16.68
CA ARG A 178 3.25 -3.48 -16.31
C ARG A 178 2.02 -3.75 -17.17
N THR A 179 2.18 -3.77 -18.49
CA THR A 179 1.06 -4.05 -19.41
C THR A 179 0.57 -5.48 -19.24
N LEU A 180 1.48 -6.43 -19.00
CA LEU A 180 1.12 -7.82 -18.70
C LEU A 180 0.36 -7.93 -17.37
N PHE A 181 0.74 -7.15 -16.35
CA PHE A 181 0.06 -7.09 -15.06
C PHE A 181 -1.34 -6.48 -15.17
N LEU A 182 -1.52 -5.52 -16.09
CA LEU A 182 -2.80 -4.91 -16.37
C LEU A 182 -3.73 -5.89 -17.10
N ASN A 183 -3.23 -6.51 -18.18
CA ASN A 183 -4.03 -7.26 -19.14
C ASN A 183 -3.99 -8.78 -18.90
N GLY A 184 -3.21 -9.30 -17.94
CA GLY A 184 -2.95 -10.75 -17.87
C GLY A 184 -2.20 -11.28 -19.09
N GLU A 185 -1.75 -12.54 -19.05
CA GLU A 185 -1.08 -13.15 -20.19
C GLU A 185 -2.04 -13.33 -21.38
N HIS A 186 -1.90 -12.51 -22.42
CA HIS A 186 -2.25 -12.91 -23.78
C HIS A 186 -1.14 -13.83 -24.31
N HIS A 187 -1.10 -15.07 -23.82
CA HIS A 187 -0.52 -16.12 -24.67
C HIS A 187 -1.49 -16.32 -25.81
N HIS A 188 -1.25 -15.62 -26.92
CA HIS A 188 -1.69 -16.10 -28.22
C HIS A 188 -0.95 -17.42 -28.44
N CYS A 189 -1.56 -18.52 -27.99
CA CYS A 189 -1.18 -19.83 -28.48
C CYS A 189 -1.66 -19.88 -29.94
N ASP A 190 -0.89 -19.30 -30.85
CA ASP A 190 -0.94 -19.68 -32.26
C ASP A 190 -0.43 -21.12 -32.34
N THR A 191 -1.27 -22.09 -31.97
CA THR A 191 -1.07 -23.47 -32.40
C THR A 191 -1.44 -23.52 -33.88
N PRO A 192 -0.53 -23.88 -34.80
CA PRO A 192 -0.83 -23.88 -36.24
C PRO A 192 -1.79 -25.00 -36.69
N PHE A 193 -2.46 -25.69 -35.77
CA PHE A 193 -3.18 -26.93 -36.04
C PHE A 193 -4.35 -27.12 -35.07
N ASP A 194 -5.45 -26.37 -35.24
CA ASP A 194 -6.76 -26.90 -34.85
C ASP A 194 -7.89 -26.28 -35.70
N THR A 195 -8.39 -27.04 -36.67
CA THR A 195 -9.52 -26.68 -37.53
C THR A 195 -10.85 -27.09 -36.90
N THR A 196 -11.14 -26.64 -35.68
CA THR A 196 -12.48 -26.81 -35.08
C THR A 196 -13.14 -25.44 -34.85
N PRO A 197 -14.38 -25.22 -35.31
CA PRO A 197 -15.13 -24.00 -35.02
C PRO A 197 -15.73 -24.12 -33.61
N PHE A 198 -14.88 -24.07 -32.59
CA PHE A 198 -15.32 -23.77 -31.24
C PHE A 198 -15.12 -22.27 -31.03
N GLN A 199 -16.23 -21.57 -30.79
CA GLN A 199 -16.23 -20.17 -30.36
C GLN A 199 -15.16 -19.99 -29.28
N PRO A 200 -14.18 -19.07 -29.45
CA PRO A 200 -13.23 -18.80 -28.39
C PRO A 200 -14.05 -18.29 -27.21
N ALA A 201 -14.12 -19.09 -26.14
CA ALA A 201 -14.54 -18.57 -24.85
C ALA A 201 -13.62 -17.39 -24.57
N ASP A 202 -14.20 -16.19 -24.44
CA ASP A 202 -13.46 -14.95 -24.22
C ASP A 202 -12.35 -15.20 -23.18
N PRO A 203 -11.06 -15.05 -23.54
CA PRO A 203 -10.01 -15.10 -22.55
C PRO A 203 -10.15 -13.80 -21.77
N ASN A 204 -11.00 -13.81 -20.74
CA ASN A 204 -11.13 -12.64 -19.88
C ASN A 204 -9.74 -12.39 -19.30
N PRO A 205 -9.11 -11.26 -19.67
CA PRO A 205 -7.75 -11.00 -19.26
C PRO A 205 -7.70 -10.99 -17.73
N ALA A 206 -6.70 -11.68 -17.15
CA ALA A 206 -6.57 -11.75 -15.70
C ALA A 206 -6.16 -10.37 -15.18
N HIS A 207 -7.13 -9.50 -14.95
CA HIS A 207 -6.93 -8.13 -14.46
C HIS A 207 -6.52 -8.16 -12.98
N ILE A 208 -5.24 -8.42 -12.73
CA ILE A 208 -4.66 -8.54 -11.38
C ILE A 208 -5.05 -7.37 -10.45
N PRO A 209 -5.10 -6.09 -10.89
CA PRO A 209 -5.48 -4.98 -10.01
C PRO A 209 -6.85 -5.15 -9.34
N LEU A 210 -7.79 -5.86 -9.96
CA LEU A 210 -9.14 -6.05 -9.42
C LEU A 210 -9.16 -6.88 -8.13
N PHE A 211 -8.18 -7.77 -7.93
CA PHE A 211 -8.03 -8.52 -6.69
C PHE A 211 -7.71 -7.62 -5.48
N LEU A 212 -7.30 -6.37 -5.71
CA LEU A 212 -6.97 -5.44 -4.64
C LEU A 212 -8.17 -4.63 -4.15
N TYR A 213 -9.26 -4.59 -4.91
CA TYR A 213 -10.39 -3.72 -4.59
C TYR A 213 -11.16 -4.12 -3.34
N PRO A 214 -11.33 -5.42 -3.02
CA PRO A 214 -11.87 -5.83 -1.72
C PRO A 214 -11.08 -5.25 -0.54
N PHE A 215 -9.74 -5.14 -0.65
CA PHE A 215 -8.89 -4.53 0.38
C PHE A 215 -9.15 -3.03 0.51
N LEU A 216 -9.21 -2.32 -0.62
CA LEU A 216 -9.55 -0.90 -0.67
C LEU A 216 -10.99 -0.62 -0.19
N ASN A 217 -11.87 -1.63 -0.23
CA ASN A 217 -13.25 -1.50 0.19
C ASN A 217 -13.47 -1.58 1.71
N THR A 218 -12.46 -2.02 2.45
CA THR A 218 -12.55 -2.16 3.91
C THR A 218 -12.67 -0.82 4.62
N THR A 219 -13.44 -0.77 5.71
CA THR A 219 -13.69 0.45 6.49
C THR A 219 -13.08 0.43 7.89
N SER A 220 -12.68 -0.74 8.39
CA SER A 220 -12.05 -0.90 9.71
C SER A 220 -10.83 -0.02 9.86
N LYS A 221 -10.73 0.72 10.98
CA LYS A 221 -9.62 1.63 11.30
C LYS A 221 -8.49 0.97 12.09
N SER A 222 -8.54 -0.35 12.29
CA SER A 222 -7.45 -1.03 12.97
C SER A 222 -6.17 -1.01 12.12
N ARG A 223 -5.03 -1.00 12.79
CA ARG A 223 -3.70 -0.91 12.15
C ARG A 223 -3.48 -1.96 11.04
N PRO A 224 -3.88 -3.24 11.18
CA PRO A 224 -3.78 -4.23 10.11
C PRO A 224 -4.53 -3.84 8.83
N PHE A 225 -5.71 -3.23 8.94
CA PHE A 225 -6.52 -2.82 7.80
C PHE A 225 -6.01 -1.52 7.16
N GLU A 226 -5.57 -0.54 7.95
CA GLU A 226 -4.92 0.68 7.42
C GLU A 226 -3.66 0.34 6.62
N TYR A 227 -2.84 -0.58 7.14
CA TYR A 227 -1.63 -1.02 6.45
C TYR A 227 -1.93 -1.80 5.16
N LEU A 228 -2.96 -2.66 5.19
CA LEU A 228 -3.42 -3.37 4.01
C LEU A 228 -3.90 -2.41 2.91
N ARG A 229 -4.71 -1.40 3.25
CA ARG A 229 -5.18 -0.38 2.30
C ARG A 229 -4.04 0.43 1.72
N LEU A 230 -3.12 0.91 2.56
CA LEU A 230 -1.96 1.69 2.10
C LEU A 230 -1.09 0.89 1.12
N THR A 231 -0.82 -0.38 1.42
CA THR A 231 0.01 -1.23 0.56
C THR A 231 -0.70 -1.53 -0.76
N SER A 232 -2.01 -1.79 -0.72
CA SER A 232 -2.83 -2.00 -1.93
C SER A 232 -2.87 -0.75 -2.82
N LEU A 233 -3.04 0.44 -2.23
CA LEU A 233 -2.94 1.72 -2.94
C LEU A 233 -1.55 1.92 -3.53
N GLY A 234 -0.50 1.44 -2.88
CA GLY A 234 0.88 1.48 -3.40
C GLY A 234 1.05 0.75 -4.73
N VAL A 235 0.36 -0.39 -4.92
CA VAL A 235 0.34 -1.12 -6.20
C VAL A 235 -0.35 -0.30 -7.30
N ILE A 236 -1.55 0.22 -7.02
CA ILE A 236 -2.28 1.07 -7.98
C ILE A 236 -1.49 2.36 -8.30
N GLY A 237 -0.88 2.96 -7.28
CA GLY A 237 -0.01 4.12 -7.39
C GLY A 237 1.21 3.87 -8.28
N ALA A 238 1.77 2.66 -8.26
CA ALA A 238 2.87 2.28 -9.15
C ALA A 238 2.43 2.17 -10.62
N LEU A 239 1.21 1.66 -10.88
CA LEU A 239 0.66 1.56 -12.24
C LEU A 239 0.48 2.93 -12.89
N VAL A 240 -0.14 3.87 -12.17
CA VAL A 240 -0.44 5.22 -12.70
C VAL A 240 0.78 6.14 -12.75
N LYS A 241 1.93 5.71 -12.20
CA LYS A 241 3.13 6.57 -12.11
C LYS A 241 3.72 6.94 -13.46
N ASN A 242 3.56 6.06 -14.46
CA ASN A 242 4.18 6.19 -15.79
C ASN A 242 3.27 6.87 -16.81
N ASP A 243 2.16 7.46 -16.38
CA ASP A 243 1.28 8.28 -17.24
C ASP A 243 0.76 7.52 -18.49
N SER A 244 0.60 6.20 -18.39
CA SER A 244 0.02 5.38 -19.45
C SER A 244 -1.49 5.58 -19.51
N SER A 245 -1.99 6.12 -20.62
CA SER A 245 -3.43 6.28 -20.86
C SER A 245 -4.18 4.94 -20.90
N GLU A 246 -3.52 3.83 -21.26
CA GLU A 246 -4.11 2.48 -21.20
C GLU A 246 -4.46 2.11 -19.75
N VAL A 247 -3.54 2.35 -18.82
CA VAL A 247 -3.76 2.13 -17.38
C VAL A 247 -4.90 3.03 -16.88
N ILE A 248 -4.92 4.30 -17.28
CA ILE A 248 -6.00 5.22 -16.89
C ILE A 248 -7.35 4.72 -17.42
N ASN A 249 -7.44 4.35 -18.70
CA ASN A 249 -8.67 3.83 -19.29
C ASN A 249 -9.18 2.57 -18.59
N PHE A 250 -8.29 1.63 -18.27
CA PHE A 250 -8.65 0.47 -17.44
C PHE A 250 -9.21 0.91 -16.09
N LEU A 251 -8.54 1.82 -15.37
CA LEU A 251 -8.97 2.27 -14.06
C LEU A 251 -10.33 3.01 -14.09
N LEU A 252 -10.64 3.70 -15.18
CA LEU A 252 -11.93 4.39 -15.36
C LEU A 252 -13.10 3.41 -15.50
N THR A 253 -12.87 2.20 -16.01
CA THR A 253 -13.92 1.18 -16.16
C THR A 253 -14.16 0.37 -14.89
N THR A 254 -13.31 0.53 -13.87
CA THR A 254 -13.26 -0.36 -12.70
C THR A 254 -13.53 0.34 -11.36
N GLU A 255 -14.25 1.48 -11.35
CA GLU A 255 -14.69 2.16 -10.12
C GLU A 255 -13.56 2.54 -9.12
N ILE A 256 -12.32 2.74 -9.58
CA ILE A 256 -11.22 3.14 -8.67
C ILE A 256 -11.45 4.51 -8.03
N ILE A 257 -12.15 5.41 -8.74
CA ILE A 257 -12.39 6.80 -8.30
C ILE A 257 -13.23 6.80 -7.02
N PRO A 258 -14.43 6.19 -6.95
CA PRO A 258 -15.18 6.05 -5.71
C PRO A 258 -14.36 5.50 -4.53
N LEU A 259 -13.55 4.46 -4.77
CA LEU A 259 -12.69 3.87 -3.74
C LEU A 259 -11.66 4.88 -3.21
N CYS A 260 -10.98 5.59 -4.11
CA CYS A 260 -10.00 6.61 -3.75
C CYS A 260 -10.65 7.78 -3.00
N LEU A 261 -11.80 8.26 -3.45
CA LEU A 261 -12.52 9.37 -2.81
C LEU A 261 -12.91 9.05 -1.36
N ARG A 262 -13.41 7.84 -1.08
CA ARG A 262 -13.72 7.42 0.29
C ARG A 262 -12.48 7.35 1.19
N ILE A 263 -11.35 6.90 0.64
CA ILE A 263 -10.07 6.85 1.38
C ILE A 263 -9.53 8.27 1.59
N MET A 264 -9.65 9.16 0.61
CA MET A 264 -9.29 10.58 0.72
C MET A 264 -10.09 11.28 1.82
N GLU A 265 -11.35 10.90 2.02
CA GLU A 265 -12.21 11.48 3.06
C GLU A 265 -11.85 10.96 4.46
N THR A 266 -11.76 9.63 4.64
CA THR A 266 -11.72 9.02 5.98
C THR A 266 -10.43 8.28 6.33
N GLY A 267 -9.50 8.06 5.39
CA GLY A 267 -8.29 7.25 5.60
C GLY A 267 -7.24 7.91 6.49
N SER A 268 -6.18 7.16 6.84
CA SER A 268 -4.95 7.74 7.41
C SER A 268 -4.31 8.76 6.47
N GLU A 269 -3.53 9.70 7.02
CA GLU A 269 -2.86 10.76 6.24
C GLU A 269 -2.03 10.22 5.06
N LEU A 270 -1.31 9.11 5.28
CA LEU A 270 -0.55 8.45 4.21
C LEU A 270 -1.46 7.85 3.14
N SER A 271 -2.55 7.19 3.54
CA SER A 271 -3.51 6.62 2.58
C SER A 271 -4.21 7.72 1.79
N LYS A 272 -4.57 8.84 2.43
CA LYS A 272 -5.09 10.04 1.76
C LYS A 272 -4.11 10.56 0.73
N THR A 273 -2.81 10.61 1.06
CA THR A 273 -1.75 11.09 0.16
C THR A 273 -1.62 10.21 -1.08
N VAL A 274 -1.63 8.88 -0.93
CA VAL A 274 -1.54 7.98 -2.10
C VAL A 274 -2.83 7.99 -2.91
N ALA A 275 -4.00 8.03 -2.26
CA ALA A 275 -5.29 8.07 -2.95
C ALA A 275 -5.46 9.36 -3.78
N ILE A 276 -5.12 10.53 -3.22
CA ILE A 276 -5.17 11.78 -3.99
C ILE A 276 -4.12 11.81 -5.10
N PHE A 277 -2.95 11.19 -4.91
CA PHE A 277 -1.97 11.04 -5.99
C PHE A 277 -2.53 10.23 -7.17
N ILE A 278 -3.26 9.14 -6.91
CA ILE A 278 -3.93 8.34 -7.95
C ILE A 278 -5.00 9.18 -8.67
N VAL A 279 -5.87 9.86 -7.92
CA VAL A 279 -6.91 10.74 -8.50
C VAL A 279 -6.27 11.87 -9.32
N GLN A 280 -5.16 12.44 -8.85
CA GLN A 280 -4.43 13.47 -9.59
C GLN A 280 -3.88 12.90 -10.92
N LYS A 281 -3.31 11.70 -10.93
CA LYS A 281 -2.81 11.06 -12.16
C LYS A 281 -3.95 10.79 -13.15
N ILE A 282 -5.11 10.35 -12.67
CA ILE A 282 -6.32 10.21 -13.50
C ILE A 282 -6.74 11.57 -14.08
N LEU A 283 -6.79 12.62 -13.28
CA LEU A 283 -7.16 13.97 -13.75
C LEU A 283 -6.17 14.53 -14.77
N LEU A 284 -4.88 14.21 -14.65
CA LEU A 284 -3.86 14.70 -15.58
C LEU A 284 -4.05 14.14 -17.00
N ASP A 285 -4.57 12.93 -17.14
CA ASP A 285 -4.96 12.35 -18.43
C ASP A 285 -6.26 12.99 -18.96
N ASP A 286 -6.32 13.24 -20.27
CA ASP A 286 -7.48 13.89 -20.90
C ASP A 286 -8.75 13.04 -20.82
N ASN A 287 -8.65 11.70 -20.95
CA ASN A 287 -9.81 10.82 -20.81
C ASN A 287 -10.32 10.83 -19.37
N GLY A 288 -9.41 10.83 -18.39
CA GLY A 288 -9.75 10.90 -16.97
C GLY A 288 -10.40 12.23 -16.58
N LEU A 289 -9.87 13.37 -17.05
CA LEU A 289 -10.51 14.67 -16.86
C LEU A 289 -11.92 14.71 -17.47
N ASN A 290 -12.05 14.26 -18.72
CA ASN A 290 -13.34 14.23 -19.41
C ASN A 290 -14.35 13.30 -18.72
N TYR A 291 -13.90 12.17 -18.18
CA TYR A 291 -14.74 11.24 -17.43
C TYR A 291 -15.30 11.87 -16.15
N ILE A 292 -14.44 12.53 -15.35
CA ILE A 292 -14.82 13.16 -14.08
C ILE A 292 -15.75 14.35 -14.34
N CYS A 293 -15.45 15.15 -15.36
CA CYS A 293 -16.27 16.31 -15.74
C CYS A 293 -17.45 15.96 -16.65
N ALA A 294 -17.69 14.67 -16.95
CA ALA A 294 -18.75 14.24 -17.86
C ALA A 294 -20.14 14.62 -17.33
N THR A 295 -20.38 14.35 -16.04
CA THR A 295 -21.65 14.59 -15.35
C THR A 295 -21.43 15.48 -14.13
N TYR A 296 -22.49 16.19 -13.74
CA TYR A 296 -22.47 17.01 -12.53
C TYR A 296 -22.18 16.17 -11.27
N GLU A 297 -22.77 14.98 -11.17
CA GLU A 297 -22.60 14.08 -10.01
C GLU A 297 -21.14 13.66 -9.80
N ARG A 298 -20.43 13.26 -10.87
CA ARG A 298 -19.02 12.85 -10.79
C ARG A 298 -18.13 14.02 -10.39
N PHE A 299 -18.31 15.17 -11.02
CA PHE A 299 -17.60 16.39 -10.67
C PHE A 299 -17.86 16.80 -9.22
N TYR A 300 -19.13 16.78 -8.80
CA TYR A 300 -19.54 17.16 -7.44
C TYR A 300 -18.97 16.22 -6.38
N ALA A 301 -18.93 14.91 -6.64
CA ALA A 301 -18.32 13.93 -5.75
C ALA A 301 -16.83 14.21 -5.53
N VAL A 302 -16.06 14.46 -6.60
CA VAL A 302 -14.64 14.82 -6.50
C VAL A 302 -14.45 16.18 -5.82
N GLY A 303 -15.21 17.19 -6.24
CA GLY A 303 -15.12 18.55 -5.72
C GLY A 303 -15.42 18.64 -4.23
N THR A 304 -16.45 17.95 -3.75
CA THR A 304 -16.83 17.94 -2.33
C THR A 304 -15.73 17.33 -1.46
N VAL A 305 -15.16 16.19 -1.88
CA VAL A 305 -14.06 15.55 -1.12
C VAL A 305 -12.82 16.44 -1.10
N LEU A 306 -12.45 17.06 -2.23
CA LEU A 306 -11.32 18.00 -2.27
C LEU A 306 -11.56 19.22 -1.34
N SER A 307 -12.77 19.78 -1.33
CA SER A 307 -13.14 20.88 -0.44
C SER A 307 -13.07 20.48 1.04
N ASN A 308 -13.55 19.28 1.40
CA ASN A 308 -13.42 18.73 2.75
C ASN A 308 -11.96 18.55 3.16
N MET A 309 -11.09 18.14 2.23
CA MET A 309 -9.65 18.07 2.47
C MET A 309 -9.04 19.46 2.71
N VAL A 310 -9.44 20.49 1.94
CA VAL A 310 -8.97 21.87 2.19
C VAL A 310 -9.34 22.32 3.61
N ALA A 311 -10.57 22.08 4.06
CA ALA A 311 -11.00 22.43 5.41
C ALA A 311 -10.12 21.76 6.48
N GLN A 312 -9.81 20.47 6.32
CA GLN A 312 -8.91 19.73 7.23
C GLN A 312 -7.47 20.28 7.20
N LEU A 313 -7.00 20.73 6.02
CA LEU A 313 -5.64 21.24 5.85
C LEU A 313 -5.40 22.59 6.53
N VAL A 314 -6.45 23.38 6.79
CA VAL A 314 -6.32 24.63 7.56
C VAL A 314 -5.77 24.34 8.96
N GLU A 315 -6.22 23.26 9.60
CA GLU A 315 -5.75 22.86 10.93
C GLU A 315 -4.45 22.05 10.86
N GLN A 316 -4.37 21.08 9.94
CA GLN A 316 -3.27 20.11 9.89
C GLN A 316 -2.00 20.66 9.23
N GLN A 317 -2.12 21.68 8.37
CA GLN A 317 -1.01 22.34 7.68
C GLN A 317 -0.10 21.36 6.89
N THR A 318 -0.64 20.23 6.42
CA THR A 318 0.10 19.19 5.70
C THR A 318 0.43 19.62 4.26
N ALA A 319 1.64 20.14 4.03
CA ALA A 319 2.08 20.65 2.73
C ALA A 319 1.93 19.65 1.57
N ARG A 320 2.21 18.36 1.81
CA ARG A 320 2.18 17.32 0.78
C ARG A 320 0.78 17.06 0.24
N LEU A 321 -0.22 17.04 1.12
CA LEU A 321 -1.61 16.88 0.72
C LEU A 321 -2.12 18.13 -0.01
N LEU A 322 -1.81 19.32 0.53
CA LEU A 322 -2.16 20.60 -0.11
C LEU A 322 -1.62 20.68 -1.55
N LYS A 323 -0.37 20.25 -1.75
CA LYS A 323 0.29 20.17 -3.05
C LYS A 323 -0.51 19.37 -4.09
N HIS A 324 -1.11 18.25 -3.69
CA HIS A 324 -1.95 17.43 -4.56
C HIS A 324 -3.32 18.06 -4.78
N VAL A 325 -3.96 18.58 -3.71
CA VAL A 325 -5.27 19.25 -3.79
C VAL A 325 -5.23 20.42 -4.77
N VAL A 326 -4.22 21.29 -4.68
CA VAL A 326 -4.05 22.43 -5.59
C VAL A 326 -3.89 21.95 -7.04
N ARG A 327 -3.13 20.88 -7.28
CA ARG A 327 -2.96 20.31 -8.63
C ARG A 327 -4.26 19.73 -9.19
N CYS A 328 -5.07 19.07 -8.37
CA CYS A 328 -6.37 18.57 -8.78
C CYS A 328 -7.32 19.71 -9.17
N PHE A 329 -7.43 20.76 -8.35
CA PHE A 329 -8.26 21.92 -8.69
C PHE A 329 -7.76 22.66 -9.94
N LEU A 330 -6.44 22.85 -10.07
CA LEU A 330 -5.84 23.44 -11.28
C LEU A 330 -6.24 22.64 -12.53
N ARG A 331 -6.07 21.32 -12.49
CA ARG A 331 -6.41 20.47 -13.63
C ARG A 331 -7.91 20.44 -13.93
N LEU A 332 -8.77 20.45 -12.91
CA LEU A 332 -10.22 20.59 -13.09
C LEU A 332 -10.59 21.91 -13.78
N SER A 333 -9.85 22.99 -13.52
CA SER A 333 -10.10 24.29 -14.15
C SER A 333 -9.85 24.32 -15.67
N ASP A 334 -9.12 23.34 -16.21
CA ASP A 334 -8.89 23.24 -17.66
C ASP A 334 -10.21 22.93 -18.39
N ASN A 335 -11.11 22.15 -17.78
CA ASN A 335 -12.43 21.86 -18.34
C ASN A 335 -13.38 23.04 -18.17
N ALA A 336 -13.97 23.54 -19.26
CA ALA A 336 -14.82 24.74 -19.24
C ALA A 336 -16.04 24.63 -18.29
N ARG A 337 -16.70 23.46 -18.22
CA ARG A 337 -17.86 23.26 -17.33
C ARG A 337 -17.45 23.24 -15.86
N ALA A 338 -16.38 22.53 -15.54
CA ALA A 338 -15.85 22.48 -14.18
C ALA A 338 -15.31 23.85 -13.74
N ARG A 339 -14.65 24.59 -14.64
CA ARG A 339 -14.16 25.95 -14.40
C ARG A 339 -15.27 26.89 -13.96
N GLU A 340 -16.40 26.89 -14.66
CA GLU A 340 -17.57 27.69 -14.29
C GLU A 340 -18.08 27.33 -12.89
N ALA A 341 -18.22 26.04 -12.59
CA ALA A 341 -18.63 25.60 -11.27
C ALA A 341 -17.62 26.03 -10.17
N LEU A 342 -16.31 25.91 -10.43
CA LEU A 342 -15.25 26.28 -9.49
C LEU A 342 -15.22 27.79 -9.19
N ARG A 343 -15.68 28.66 -10.09
CA ARG A 343 -15.86 30.09 -9.78
C ARG A 343 -16.82 30.31 -8.61
N GLN A 344 -17.79 29.42 -8.44
CA GLN A 344 -18.80 29.52 -7.39
C GLN A 344 -18.44 28.70 -6.15
N CYS A 345 -17.74 27.57 -6.29
CA CYS A 345 -17.54 26.61 -5.20
C CYS A 345 -16.08 26.36 -4.78
N LEU A 346 -15.07 27.07 -5.34
CA LEU A 346 -13.69 26.93 -4.87
C LEU A 346 -13.59 27.36 -3.38
N PRO A 347 -13.01 26.53 -2.49
CA PRO A 347 -12.86 26.85 -1.07
C PRO A 347 -12.14 28.18 -0.80
N GLU A 348 -12.68 28.98 0.12
CA GLU A 348 -12.12 30.28 0.53
C GLU A 348 -10.65 30.22 0.99
N PRO A 349 -10.20 29.20 1.76
CA PRO A 349 -8.79 29.11 2.16
C PRO A 349 -7.78 28.98 1.01
N LEU A 350 -8.24 28.63 -0.20
CA LEU A 350 -7.40 28.62 -1.41
C LEU A 350 -7.41 29.97 -2.15
N ARG A 351 -8.35 30.85 -1.84
CA ARG A 351 -8.45 32.20 -2.43
C ARG A 351 -7.73 33.25 -1.59
N ASP A 352 -7.65 33.04 -0.29
CA ASP A 352 -7.02 33.96 0.64
C ASP A 352 -5.56 33.59 0.96
N ALA A 353 -5.00 34.24 1.97
CA ALA A 353 -3.62 34.02 2.40
C ALA A 353 -3.44 32.86 3.40
N THR A 354 -4.46 32.03 3.65
CA THR A 354 -4.47 30.98 4.71
C THR A 354 -3.27 30.05 4.60
N PHE A 355 -2.93 29.60 3.40
CA PHE A 355 -1.80 28.66 3.18
C PHE A 355 -0.46 29.32 2.88
N SER A 356 -0.32 30.64 3.04
CA SER A 356 0.91 31.36 2.69
C SER A 356 2.13 30.87 3.46
N SER A 357 1.95 30.47 4.73
CA SER A 357 2.99 29.91 5.59
C SER A 357 3.42 28.52 5.12
N VAL A 358 2.46 27.61 4.90
CA VAL A 358 2.70 26.23 4.42
C VAL A 358 3.43 26.22 3.09
N LEU A 359 3.05 27.13 2.20
CA LEU A 359 3.58 27.21 0.85
C LEU A 359 4.85 28.05 0.74
N ARG A 360 5.39 28.59 1.86
CA ARG A 360 6.52 29.53 1.83
C ARG A 360 7.66 29.03 0.96
N ASP A 361 8.02 27.76 1.14
CA ASP A 361 9.18 27.11 0.52
C ASP A 361 8.81 26.20 -0.68
N ASP A 362 7.53 26.14 -1.09
CA ASP A 362 7.06 25.38 -2.27
C ASP A 362 6.62 26.32 -3.40
N ALA A 363 7.61 26.85 -4.13
CA ALA A 363 7.38 27.75 -5.26
C ALA A 363 6.56 27.12 -6.39
N ALA A 364 6.66 25.79 -6.59
CA ALA A 364 5.91 25.10 -7.63
C ALA A 364 4.42 25.10 -7.32
N THR A 365 4.04 24.78 -6.09
CA THR A 365 2.63 24.76 -5.68
C THR A 365 2.04 26.18 -5.60
N LYS A 366 2.83 27.18 -5.19
CA LYS A 366 2.43 28.60 -5.30
C LYS A 366 2.08 29.00 -6.73
N ARG A 367 2.92 28.64 -7.71
CA ARG A 367 2.63 28.91 -9.14
C ARG A 367 1.36 28.20 -9.60
N CYS A 368 1.16 26.94 -9.22
CA CYS A 368 -0.06 26.22 -9.54
C CYS A 368 -1.31 26.90 -8.96
N LEU A 369 -1.25 27.36 -7.71
CA LEU A 369 -2.36 28.05 -7.06
C LEU A 369 -2.65 29.40 -7.74
N ALA A 370 -1.61 30.17 -8.07
CA ALA A 370 -1.76 31.42 -8.80
C ALA A 370 -2.40 31.20 -10.18
N GLN A 371 -1.95 30.18 -10.93
CA GLN A 371 -2.54 29.84 -12.23
C GLN A 371 -4.01 29.42 -12.10
N LEU A 372 -4.37 28.65 -11.07
CA LEU A 372 -5.76 28.28 -10.81
C LEU A 372 -6.62 29.53 -10.59
N LEU A 373 -6.15 30.49 -9.78
CA LEU A 373 -6.89 31.73 -9.53
C LEU A 373 -7.03 32.57 -10.81
N ILE A 374 -6.00 32.62 -11.67
CA ILE A 374 -6.06 33.29 -12.98
C ILE A 374 -7.11 32.63 -13.89
N ASN A 375 -7.10 31.30 -13.98
CA ASN A 375 -8.08 30.56 -14.81
C ASN A 375 -9.53 30.84 -14.39
N LEU A 376 -9.77 31.13 -13.11
CA LEU A 376 -11.09 31.42 -12.57
C LEU A 376 -11.46 32.92 -12.65
N SER A 377 -10.48 33.83 -12.69
CA SER A 377 -10.72 35.27 -12.84
C SER A 377 -11.07 35.71 -14.26
N ASP A 378 -10.63 34.95 -15.27
CA ASP A 378 -10.94 35.25 -16.66
C ASP A 378 -12.44 35.06 -16.92
N ASN A 379 -13.19 36.16 -16.86
CA ASN A 379 -14.51 36.26 -17.48
C ASN A 379 -14.29 36.15 -18.99
N VAL A 380 -14.43 34.94 -19.54
CA VAL A 380 -14.64 34.79 -20.98
C VAL A 380 -16.00 35.43 -21.26
N VAL A 381 -15.97 36.72 -21.55
CA VAL A 381 -16.98 37.37 -22.36
C VAL A 381 -16.93 36.58 -23.67
N GLU A 382 -17.88 35.66 -23.86
CA GLU A 382 -18.21 35.22 -25.20
C GLU A 382 -18.54 36.50 -25.96
N THR A 383 -17.60 36.96 -26.78
CA THR A 383 -17.86 37.99 -27.77
C THR A 383 -18.92 37.42 -28.70
N GLY A 384 -20.18 37.67 -28.37
CA GLY A 384 -21.30 37.49 -29.27
C GLY A 384 -20.92 38.19 -30.56
N GLN A 385 -20.93 37.43 -31.65
CA GLN A 385 -20.85 37.96 -33.00
C GLN A 385 -22.07 38.87 -33.20
N GLY A 386 -21.93 40.13 -32.80
CA GLY A 386 -22.75 41.24 -33.25
C GLY A 386 -22.41 41.52 -34.71
N GLY A 387 -22.95 40.70 -35.60
CA GLY A 387 -23.02 40.97 -37.03
C GLY A 387 -24.15 41.95 -37.30
N HIS A 388 -23.88 43.23 -37.04
CA HIS A 388 -24.66 44.36 -37.53
C HIS A 388 -24.65 44.33 -39.06
N VAL A 389 -25.80 44.10 -39.71
CA VAL A 389 -26.00 44.49 -41.11
C VAL A 389 -27.19 45.43 -41.14
N GLY A 390 -26.88 46.69 -41.42
CA GLY A 390 -27.83 47.80 -41.51
C GLY A 390 -28.68 47.76 -42.78
N GLY A 391 -29.65 48.67 -42.81
CA GLY A 391 -30.73 48.73 -43.79
C GLY A 391 -30.28 48.97 -45.23
N LEU A 392 -31.12 48.48 -46.15
CA LEU A 392 -32.11 49.28 -46.88
C LEU A 392 -33.31 48.39 -47.24
#